data_AF-A0A352MGM3-F1
#
_entry.id   AF-A0A352MGM3-F1
#
_cell.length_a   1.000
_cell.length_b   1.000
_cell.length_c   1.000
_cell.angle_alpha   90.00
_cell.angle_beta   90.00
_cell.angle_gamma   90.00
#
_symmetry.space_group_name_H-M   'P 1'
#
loop_
_entity.id
_entity.type
_entity.pdbx_description
1 polymer ?
#
loop_
_entity_poly.entity_id
_entity_poly.type
_entity_poly.pdbx_seq_one_letter_code
_entity_poly.pdbx_strand_id
1 'polypeptide(L)'
;MDWRLIDCLRNGLPLDQDVYDGALWSSIAPLSEWSVANRSQSIDVPDFTGGAWKSNTPHDINLEKGGNTQVLEVVEAKEEMQLNVK
;
A
#
# COMPACT_ATOMS: atom_id res chain seq x y z
N MET A 1 -4.83 -6.80 1.54
CA MET A 1 -4.78 -5.34 1.32
C MET A 1 -5.93 -4.86 0.45
N ASP A 2 -6.40 -5.68 -0.49
CA ASP A 2 -7.37 -5.28 -1.52
C ASP A 2 -8.69 -4.74 -0.96
N TRP A 3 -9.29 -5.40 0.05
CA TRP A 3 -10.56 -4.94 0.64
C TRP A 3 -10.47 -3.52 1.20
N ARG A 4 -9.38 -3.21 1.92
CA ARG A 4 -9.20 -1.91 2.57
C ARG A 4 -8.90 -0.80 1.58
N LEU A 5 -8.14 -1.11 0.53
CA LEU A 5 -7.96 -0.22 -0.62
C LEU A 5 -9.31 0.13 -1.26
N ILE A 6 -10.14 -0.88 -1.54
CA ILE A 6 -11.47 -0.69 -2.12
C ILE A 6 -12.34 0.17 -1.19
N ASP A 7 -12.29 -0.10 0.11
CA ASP A 7 -13.04 0.66 1.12
C ASP A 7 -12.63 2.14 1.17
N CYS A 8 -11.32 2.44 1.11
CA CYS A 8 -10.85 3.82 1.00
C CYS A 8 -11.40 4.51 -0.25
N LEU A 9 -11.31 3.83 -1.40
CA LEU A 9 -11.73 4.37 -2.69
C LEU A 9 -13.24 4.64 -2.74
N ARG A 10 -14.05 3.77 -2.14
CA ARG A 10 -15.52 3.93 -2.06
C ARG A 10 -15.92 5.08 -1.15
N ASN A 11 -15.20 5.28 -0.04
CA ASN A 11 -15.53 6.28 0.98
C ASN A 11 -14.77 7.61 0.83
N GLY A 12 -13.87 7.73 -0.16
CA GLY A 12 -13.05 8.93 -0.35
C GLY A 12 -12.04 9.15 0.79
N LEU A 13 -11.60 8.07 1.43
CA LEU A 13 -10.62 8.12 2.52
C LEU A 13 -9.19 8.09 1.99
N PRO A 14 -8.22 8.67 2.71
CA PRO A 14 -6.80 8.45 2.41
C PRO A 14 -6.47 6.96 2.53
N LEU A 15 -5.52 6.51 1.73
CA LEU A 15 -5.00 5.15 1.79
C LEU A 15 -4.20 4.96 3.07
N ASP A 16 -4.19 3.73 3.58
CA ASP A 16 -3.37 3.37 4.74
C ASP A 16 -1.86 3.44 4.42
N GLN A 17 -1.51 3.30 3.14
CA GLN A 17 -0.15 3.40 2.62
C GLN A 17 -0.20 4.34 1.42
N ASP A 18 0.44 5.50 1.53
CA ASP A 18 0.43 6.51 0.48
C ASP A 18 1.62 6.39 -0.47
N VAL A 19 1.72 7.34 -1.41
CA VAL A 19 2.80 7.35 -2.40
C VAL A 19 4.18 7.52 -1.78
N TYR A 20 4.28 8.22 -0.65
CA TYR A 20 5.55 8.48 0.02
C TYR A 20 6.02 7.26 0.78
N ASP A 21 5.12 6.47 1.37
CA ASP A 21 5.43 5.16 1.94
C ASP A 21 6.01 4.23 0.86
N GLY A 22 5.32 4.15 -0.28
CA GLY A 22 5.77 3.35 -1.42
C GLY A 22 7.13 3.79 -1.97
N ALA A 23 7.37 5.10 -2.10
CA ALA A 23 8.66 5.65 -2.52
C ALA A 23 9.77 5.33 -1.52
N LEU A 24 9.50 5.51 -0.22
CA LEU A 24 10.44 5.22 0.85
C LEU A 24 10.87 3.76 0.84
N TRP A 25 9.92 2.82 0.81
CA TRP A 25 10.24 1.39 0.81
C TRP A 25 10.95 0.96 -0.47
N SER A 26 10.54 1.50 -1.61
CA SER A 26 11.16 1.18 -2.91
C SER A 26 12.58 1.73 -3.01
N SER A 27 12.88 2.85 -2.34
CA SER A 27 14.23 3.46 -2.35
C SER A 27 15.30 2.58 -1.70
N ILE A 28 14.91 1.64 -0.84
CA ILE A 28 15.86 0.76 -0.13
C ILE A 28 16.64 -0.11 -1.11
N ALA A 29 16.00 -0.60 -2.19
CA ALA A 29 16.68 -1.43 -3.18
C ALA A 29 17.91 -0.72 -3.80
N PRO A 30 17.77 0.42 -4.51
CA PRO A 30 18.92 1.11 -5.11
C PRO A 30 19.89 1.67 -4.07
N LEU A 31 19.43 2.14 -2.90
CA LEU A 31 20.32 2.66 -1.86
C LEU A 31 21.17 1.54 -1.23
N SER A 32 20.60 0.34 -1.07
CA SER A 32 21.35 -0.82 -0.57
C SER A 32 22.42 -1.29 -1.55
N GLU A 33 22.11 -1.33 -2.85
CA GLU A 33 23.09 -1.61 -3.90
C GLU A 33 24.24 -0.59 -3.87
N TRP A 34 23.89 0.70 -3.75
CA TRP A 34 24.88 1.76 -3.64
C TRP A 34 25.74 1.63 -2.38
N SER A 35 25.15 1.26 -1.24
CA SER A 35 25.90 1.01 0.01
C SER A 35 26.92 -0.10 -0.16
N VAL A 36 26.51 -1.25 -0.69
CA VAL A 36 27.38 -2.40 -0.92
C VAL A 36 28.53 -2.05 -1.86
N ALA A 37 28.24 -1.33 -2.95
CA ALA A 37 29.27 -0.85 -3.88
C ALA A 37 30.29 0.09 -3.21
N ASN A 38 29.92 0.77 -2.12
CA ASN A 38 30.74 1.69 -1.36
C ASN A 38 31.19 1.13 -0.01
N ARG A 39 31.56 -0.16 0.03
CA ARG A 39 32.08 -0.85 1.23
C ARG A 39 31.09 -0.87 2.39
N SER A 40 29.80 -0.98 2.10
CA SER A 40 28.72 -1.00 3.09
C SER A 40 28.68 0.25 3.97
N GLN A 41 29.06 1.41 3.41
CA GLN A 41 28.94 2.69 4.11
C GLN A 41 27.47 3.06 4.33
N SER A 42 27.21 3.78 5.42
CA SER A 42 25.90 4.36 5.70
C SER A 42 25.52 5.38 4.64
N ILE A 43 24.24 5.38 4.26
CA ILE A 43 23.67 6.28 3.26
C ILE A 43 22.40 6.90 3.84
N ASP A 44 22.24 8.20 3.62
CA ASP A 44 21.03 8.92 4.02
C ASP A 44 19.86 8.56 3.09
N VAL A 45 18.71 8.26 3.70
CA VAL A 45 17.48 7.99 2.97
C VAL A 45 16.77 9.33 2.68
N PRO A 46 16.34 9.61 1.43
CA PRO A 46 15.66 10.86 1.11
C PRO A 46 14.36 11.05 1.87
N ASP A 47 14.10 12.28 2.31
CA ASP A 47 12.78 12.67 2.82
C ASP A 47 11.84 12.99 1.65
N PHE A 48 11.11 11.98 1.19
CA PHE A 48 10.13 12.12 0.11
C PHE A 48 8.93 13.01 0.48
N THR A 49 8.73 13.30 1.77
CA THR A 49 7.59 14.10 2.26
C THR A 49 7.92 15.59 2.40
N GLY A 50 9.19 15.98 2.21
CA GLY A 50 9.64 17.37 2.41
C GLY A 50 9.43 17.89 3.84
N GLY A 51 9.54 17.01 4.84
CA GLY A 51 9.35 17.33 6.25
C GLY A 51 7.93 17.11 6.78
N ALA A 52 6.96 16.80 5.92
CA ALA A 52 5.56 16.62 6.31
C ALA A 52 5.34 15.39 7.23
N TRP A 53 6.25 14.41 7.22
CA TRP A 53 6.21 13.26 8.14
C TRP A 53 6.12 13.65 9.62
N LYS A 54 6.62 14.83 10.01
CA LYS A 54 6.61 15.32 11.41
C LYS A 54 5.22 15.69 11.91
N SER A 55 4.33 16.08 11.01
CA SER A 55 2.96 16.51 11.32
C SER A 55 1.92 15.56 10.77
N ASN A 56 2.34 14.38 10.28
CA ASN A 56 1.40 13.43 9.70
C ASN A 56 0.42 12.91 10.77
N THR A 57 -0.83 12.72 10.38
CA THR A 57 -1.86 12.23 11.30
C THR A 57 -1.73 10.71 11.41
N PRO A 58 -1.67 10.13 12.62
CA PRO A 58 -1.66 8.69 12.79
C PRO A 58 -2.93 8.03 12.21
N HIS A 59 -2.76 6.85 11.63
CA HIS A 59 -3.90 6.07 11.14
C HIS A 59 -4.82 5.63 12.27
N ASP A 60 -6.12 5.67 11.99
CA ASP A 60 -7.15 5.18 12.89
C ASP A 60 -7.28 3.66 12.75
N ILE A 61 -6.95 2.95 13.83
CA ILE A 61 -6.96 1.48 13.89
C ILE A 61 -8.39 0.93 14.02
N ASN A 62 -9.33 1.74 14.51
CA ASN A 62 -10.70 1.32 14.76
C ASN A 62 -11.62 1.47 13.54
N LEU A 63 -11.11 2.03 12.43
CA LEU A 63 -11.85 2.27 11.19
C LEU A 63 -13.13 3.09 11.41
N GLU A 64 -13.13 4.08 12.31
CA GLU A 64 -14.31 4.87 12.69
C GLU A 64 -14.95 5.59 11.50
N LYS A 65 -14.15 5.91 10.47
CA LYS A 65 -14.59 6.62 9.26
C LYS A 65 -14.83 5.71 8.05
N GLY A 66 -14.60 4.39 8.17
CA GLY A 66 -14.64 3.44 7.06
C GLY A 66 -15.13 2.06 7.49
N GLY A 67 -14.73 1.03 6.74
CA GLY A 67 -15.02 -0.37 7.06
C GLY A 67 -16.45 -0.82 6.77
N ASN A 68 -17.19 -0.04 5.97
CA ASN A 68 -18.56 -0.36 5.57
C ASN A 68 -18.63 -1.15 4.25
N THR A 69 -17.47 -1.39 3.60
CA THR A 69 -17.40 -2.18 2.37
C THR A 69 -17.79 -3.64 2.63
N GLN A 70 -18.92 -4.04 2.04
CA GLN A 70 -19.43 -5.40 2.15
C GLN A 70 -18.55 -6.40 1.38
N VAL A 71 -18.33 -7.57 1.99
CA VAL A 71 -17.70 -8.72 1.33
C VAL A 71 -18.75 -9.42 0.48
N LEU A 72 -18.44 -9.64 -0.80
CA LEU A 72 -19.33 -10.36 -1.69
C LEU A 72 -19.32 -11.85 -1.36
N GLU A 73 -20.50 -12.47 -1.32
CA GLU A 73 -20.60 -13.92 -1.19
C GLU A 73 -20.02 -14.60 -2.43
N VAL A 74 -19.29 -15.69 -2.22
CA VAL A 74 -18.79 -16.50 -3.32
C VAL A 74 -19.98 -17.26 -3.91
N VAL A 75 -20.45 -16.79 -5.06
CA VAL A 75 -21.41 -17.56 -5.87
C VAL A 75 -20.60 -18.62 -6.60
N GLU A 76 -20.89 -19.91 -6.37
CA GLU A 76 -20.28 -20.98 -7.15
C GLU A 76 -20.54 -20.72 -8.64
N ALA A 77 -19.45 -20.55 -9.39
CA ALA A 77 -19.53 -20.42 -10.82
C ALA A 77 -20.11 -21.72 -11.39
N LYS A 78 -21.22 -21.62 -12.12
CA LYS A 78 -21.74 -22.76 -12.89
C LYS A 78 -20.66 -23.17 -13.90
N GLU A 79 -20.39 -24.47 -14.02
CA GLU A 79 -19.39 -25.05 -14.94
C GLU A 79 -19.45 -24.46 -16.37
N GLU A 80 -20.63 -24.01 -16.80
CA GLU A 80 -20.86 -23.36 -18.10
C GLU A 80 -20.12 -22.02 -18.32
N MET A 81 -19.65 -21.35 -17.25
CA MET A 81 -18.93 -20.07 -17.35
C MET A 81 -17.40 -20.25 -17.50
N GLN A 82 -16.88 -21.47 -17.35
CA GLN A 82 -15.46 -21.73 -17.57
C GLN A 82 -15.22 -21.92 -19.08
N LEU A 83 -14.42 -21.03 -19.67
CA LEU A 83 -14.00 -21.19 -21.05
C LEU A 83 -13.33 -22.55 -21.22
N ASN A 84 -13.89 -23.40 -22.08
CA ASN A 84 -13.33 -24.70 -22.45
C ASN A 84 -12.01 -24.51 -23.19
N VAL A 85 -10.93 -24.33 -22.43
CA VAL A 85 -9.57 -24.44 -22.95
C VAL A 85 -9.27 -25.94 -23.05
N LYS A 86 -9.33 -26.45 -24.28
CA LYS A 86 -8.83 -27.79 -24.63
C LYS A 86 -7.31 -27.82 -24.64
#